data_AF-A0A7C9DIZ0-F1
#
_entry.id   AF-A0A7C9DIZ0-F1
#
_cell.length_a   1.000
_cell.length_b   1.000
_cell.length_c   1.000
_cell.angle_alpha   90.00
_cell.angle_beta   90.00
_cell.angle_gamma   90.00
#
_symmetry.space_group_name_H-M   'P 1'
#
loop_
_entity.id
_entity.type
_entity.pdbx_description
1 polymer ?
#
loop_
_entity_poly.entity_id
_entity_poly.type
_entity_poly.pdbx_seq_one_letter_code
_entity_poly.pdbx_strand_id
1 'polypeptide(L)'
;YKLYLSHYFGKIKPTYGDLVRGYEGITGIIMVVLMAIAFTLATRYFRRGLVKLPKPLDRVTGFNAFWYSHHLFVIVYICLFIHGIKLYLVHKWYLKTTWMYLSVPVLLYAGERTLRFFRSGLYSVRLLKVAIYPGNVLTLQMSKPPQFRYKSGQYMFVQCPAVSPFEWH
;
A
#
# COMPACT_ATOMS: atom_id res chain seq x y z
N TYR A 1 29.65 21.98 17.72
CA TYR A 1 28.74 21.16 18.55
C TYR A 1 28.13 21.95 19.70
N LYS A 2 28.94 22.41 20.68
CA LYS A 2 28.43 23.08 21.91
C LYS A 2 27.57 24.33 21.68
N LEU A 3 27.80 25.11 20.61
CA LEU A 3 27.04 26.33 20.30
C LEU A 3 25.69 26.12 19.59
N TYR A 4 25.56 25.10 18.73
CA TYR A 4 24.40 24.97 17.83
C TYR A 4 23.67 23.63 17.90
N LEU A 5 24.35 22.56 18.32
CA LEU A 5 23.82 21.18 18.25
C LEU A 5 23.60 20.55 19.63
N SER A 6 24.13 21.14 20.68
CA SER A 6 23.97 20.66 22.07
C SER A 6 22.51 20.71 22.54
N HIS A 7 21.73 21.67 22.06
CA HIS A 7 20.30 21.77 22.35
C HIS A 7 19.49 20.60 21.73
N TYR A 8 19.95 20.03 20.62
CA TYR A 8 19.25 18.98 19.90
C TYR A 8 19.71 17.57 20.30
N PHE A 9 21.00 17.39 20.57
CA PHE A 9 21.61 16.08 20.84
C PHE A 9 22.14 15.92 22.27
N GLY A 10 21.95 16.93 23.14
CA GLY A 10 22.37 16.91 24.53
C GLY A 10 23.80 17.42 24.77
N LYS A 11 24.35 17.10 25.95
CA LYS A 11 25.68 17.59 26.37
C LYS A 11 26.84 16.84 25.69
N ILE A 12 26.61 15.60 25.28
CA ILE A 12 27.63 14.70 24.72
C ILE A 12 27.36 14.51 23.24
N LYS A 13 28.37 14.77 22.40
CA LYS A 13 28.27 14.59 20.95
C LYS A 13 27.99 13.11 20.64
N PRO A 14 26.83 12.78 20.04
CA PRO A 14 26.52 11.40 19.70
C PRO A 14 27.47 10.90 18.62
N THR A 15 27.80 9.62 18.69
CA THR A 15 28.53 8.91 17.64
C THR A 15 27.54 8.52 16.53
N TYR A 16 28.02 8.22 15.33
CA TYR A 16 27.17 7.69 14.25
C TYR A 16 26.36 6.46 14.69
N GLY A 17 26.95 5.57 15.48
CA GLY A 17 26.23 4.42 16.06
C GLY A 17 25.07 4.82 16.96
N ASP A 18 25.21 5.88 17.75
CA ASP A 18 24.16 6.37 18.65
C ASP A 18 22.99 6.99 17.87
N LEU A 19 23.29 7.66 16.75
CA LEU A 19 22.29 8.22 15.84
C LEU A 19 21.50 7.12 15.12
N VAL A 20 22.20 6.08 14.63
CA VAL A 20 21.56 4.94 13.98
C VAL A 20 20.69 4.14 14.95
N ARG A 21 21.14 4.00 16.21
CA ARG A 21 20.41 3.29 17.26
C ARG A 21 19.21 4.06 17.82
N GLY A 22 19.13 5.37 17.57
CA GLY A 22 17.97 6.12 18.02
C GLY A 22 16.70 5.81 17.23
N TYR A 23 15.58 6.34 17.72
CA TYR A 23 14.26 6.10 17.14
C TYR A 23 14.17 6.50 15.67
N GLU A 24 14.78 7.62 15.27
CA GLU A 24 14.81 8.03 13.86
C GLU A 24 15.57 7.04 12.97
N GLY A 25 16.77 6.62 13.39
CA GLY A 25 17.65 5.76 12.60
C GLY A 25 17.04 4.37 12.38
N ILE A 26 16.55 3.75 13.45
CA ILE A 26 15.90 2.43 13.38
C ILE A 26 14.65 2.49 12.51
N THR A 27 13.76 3.46 12.74
CA THR A 27 12.54 3.59 11.94
C THR A 27 12.84 3.91 10.47
N GLY A 28 13.84 4.76 10.20
CA GLY A 28 14.30 5.07 8.85
C GLY A 28 14.79 3.85 8.07
N ILE A 29 15.67 3.05 8.69
CA ILE A 29 16.20 1.84 8.06
C ILE A 29 15.08 0.82 7.81
N ILE A 30 14.20 0.60 8.79
CA ILE A 30 13.04 -0.30 8.63
C ILE A 30 12.17 0.17 7.45
N MET A 31 11.85 1.45 7.36
CA MET A 31 11.04 2.00 6.26
C MET A 31 11.70 1.75 4.91
N VAL A 32 12.99 2.03 4.76
CA VAL A 32 13.73 1.85 3.50
C VAL A 32 13.75 0.37 3.08
N VAL A 33 14.02 -0.55 4.02
CA VAL A 33 14.04 -1.99 3.73
C VAL A 33 12.66 -2.48 3.29
N LEU A 34 11.60 -2.10 4.02
CA LEU A 34 10.22 -2.48 3.68
C LEU A 34 9.78 -1.89 2.32
N MET A 35 10.13 -0.63 2.05
CA MET A 35 9.83 0.01 0.76
C MET A 35 10.59 -0.65 -0.40
N ALA A 36 11.84 -1.06 -0.20
CA ALA A 36 12.59 -1.78 -1.23
C ALA A 36 11.93 -3.13 -1.59
N ILE A 37 11.47 -3.87 -0.58
CA ILE A 37 10.74 -5.14 -0.77
C ILE A 37 9.41 -4.88 -1.50
N ALA A 38 8.62 -3.91 -1.04
CA ALA A 38 7.33 -3.61 -1.67
C ALA A 38 7.49 -3.13 -3.12
N PHE A 39 8.48 -2.28 -3.41
CA PHE A 39 8.73 -1.75 -4.75
C PHE A 39 9.23 -2.81 -5.73
N THR A 40 10.12 -3.70 -5.28
CA THR A 40 10.60 -4.82 -6.12
C THR A 40 9.45 -5.75 -6.49
N LEU A 41 8.59 -6.12 -5.55
CA LEU A 41 7.40 -6.95 -5.79
C LEU A 41 6.30 -6.23 -6.59
N ALA A 42 6.24 -4.90 -6.52
CA ALA A 42 5.35 -4.07 -7.36
C ALA A 42 5.72 -4.04 -8.84
N THR A 43 6.98 -4.37 -9.16
CA THR A 43 7.49 -4.29 -10.53
C THR A 43 6.77 -5.28 -11.44
N ARG A 44 6.50 -4.88 -12.71
CA ARG A 44 5.75 -5.67 -13.70
C ARG A 44 6.20 -7.12 -13.80
N TYR A 45 7.51 -7.36 -13.75
CA TYR A 45 8.12 -8.68 -13.86
C TYR A 45 7.73 -9.62 -12.71
N PHE A 46 7.76 -9.13 -11.47
CA PHE A 46 7.39 -9.89 -10.28
C PHE A 46 5.86 -10.01 -10.12
N ARG A 47 5.12 -8.92 -10.36
CA ARG A 47 3.65 -8.90 -10.26
C ARG A 47 2.99 -9.87 -11.25
N ARG A 48 3.49 -9.95 -12.49
CA ARG A 48 2.97 -10.87 -13.52
C ARG A 48 3.53 -12.30 -13.42
N GLY A 49 4.40 -12.58 -12.45
CA GLY A 49 5.02 -13.91 -12.29
C GLY A 49 5.94 -14.32 -13.45
N LEU A 50 6.54 -13.34 -14.14
CA LEU A 50 7.44 -13.60 -15.28
C LEU A 50 8.82 -14.09 -14.82
N VAL A 51 9.21 -13.78 -13.58
CA VAL A 51 10.44 -14.25 -12.95
C VAL A 51 10.14 -15.51 -12.14
N LYS A 52 10.70 -16.64 -12.54
CA LYS A 52 10.63 -17.89 -11.76
C LYS A 52 11.82 -17.94 -10.81
N LEU A 53 11.57 -17.67 -9.53
CA LEU A 53 12.60 -17.81 -8.49
C LEU A 53 12.80 -19.29 -8.11
N PRO A 54 14.01 -19.69 -7.67
CA PRO A 54 14.24 -21.03 -7.13
C PRO A 54 13.44 -21.25 -5.85
N LYS A 55 13.01 -22.49 -5.58
CA LYS A 55 12.31 -22.87 -4.34
C LYS A 55 13.22 -22.55 -3.14
N PRO A 56 12.69 -21.97 -2.03
CA PRO A 56 11.26 -21.80 -1.69
C PRO A 56 10.64 -20.46 -2.12
N LEU A 57 11.36 -19.62 -2.87
CA LEU A 57 10.93 -18.26 -3.21
C LEU A 57 9.95 -18.19 -4.42
N ASP A 58 9.61 -19.33 -5.02
CA ASP A 58 8.63 -19.42 -6.11
C ASP A 58 7.25 -18.88 -5.70
N ARG A 59 6.85 -19.14 -4.44
CA ARG A 59 5.59 -18.65 -3.83
C ARG A 59 5.54 -17.14 -3.59
N VAL A 60 6.68 -16.44 -3.68
CA VAL A 60 6.79 -14.99 -3.44
C VAL A 60 6.60 -14.20 -4.74
N THR A 61 6.16 -14.84 -5.82
CA THR A 61 5.92 -14.21 -7.12
C THR A 61 4.44 -14.27 -7.51
N GLY A 62 3.94 -13.26 -8.22
CA GLY A 62 2.54 -13.18 -8.67
C GLY A 62 1.65 -12.21 -7.88
N PHE A 63 0.36 -12.19 -8.22
CA PHE A 63 -0.62 -11.21 -7.73
C PHE A 63 -0.86 -11.27 -6.21
N ASN A 64 -0.85 -12.47 -5.61
CA ASN A 64 -1.01 -12.60 -4.15
C ASN A 64 0.18 -12.01 -3.38
N ALA A 65 1.41 -12.28 -3.83
CA ALA A 65 2.62 -11.73 -3.21
C ALA A 65 2.70 -10.20 -3.36
N PHE A 66 2.27 -9.68 -4.51
CA PHE A 66 2.06 -8.26 -4.73
C PHE A 66 1.11 -7.67 -3.66
N TRP A 67 -0.07 -8.27 -3.48
CA TRP A 67 -1.05 -7.79 -2.51
C TRP A 67 -0.53 -7.79 -1.07
N TYR A 68 0.06 -8.90 -0.61
CA TYR A 68 0.63 -8.99 0.74
C TYR A 68 1.79 -8.01 0.97
N SER A 69 2.68 -7.85 -0.01
CA SER A 69 3.78 -6.88 0.09
C SER A 69 3.27 -5.43 0.15
N HIS A 70 2.13 -5.12 -0.46
CA HIS A 70 1.52 -3.79 -0.36
C HIS A 70 0.96 -3.51 1.03
N HIS A 71 0.55 -4.51 1.80
CA HIS A 71 0.15 -4.29 3.19
C HIS A 71 1.32 -3.87 4.10
N LEU A 72 2.58 -4.07 3.66
CA LEU A 72 3.75 -3.50 4.34
C LEU A 72 3.67 -1.97 4.42
N PHE A 73 2.93 -1.30 3.52
CA PHE A 73 2.72 0.14 3.60
C PHE A 73 2.04 0.56 4.90
N VAL A 74 1.16 -0.28 5.49
CA VAL A 74 0.55 0.03 6.80
C VAL A 74 1.63 0.14 7.88
N ILE A 75 2.58 -0.79 7.89
CA ILE A 75 3.72 -0.77 8.81
C ILE A 75 4.61 0.45 8.53
N VAL A 76 4.91 0.72 7.26
CA VAL A 76 5.71 1.89 6.85
C VAL A 76 5.04 3.20 7.31
N TYR A 77 3.71 3.33 7.19
CA TYR A 77 2.99 4.52 7.65
C TYR A 77 3.04 4.70 9.17
N ILE A 78 2.92 3.61 9.94
CA ILE A 78 3.09 3.64 11.40
C ILE A 78 4.53 4.05 11.76
N CYS A 79 5.53 3.46 11.11
CA CYS A 79 6.93 3.83 11.30
C CYS A 79 7.18 5.30 10.92
N LEU A 80 6.58 5.79 9.82
CA LEU A 80 6.71 7.18 9.36
C LEU A 80 6.10 8.17 10.35
N PHE A 81 4.98 7.79 10.96
CA PHE A 81 4.36 8.58 12.02
C PHE A 81 5.27 8.69 13.26
N ILE A 82 5.82 7.57 13.72
CA ILE A 82 6.77 7.53 14.85
C ILE A 82 8.05 8.32 14.51
N HIS A 83 8.59 8.11 13.31
CA HIS A 83 9.77 8.80 12.78
C HIS A 83 9.56 10.32 12.78
N GLY A 84 8.41 10.80 12.28
CA GLY A 84 8.06 12.22 12.25
C GLY A 84 7.81 12.84 13.64
N ILE A 85 7.37 12.04 14.63
CA ILE A 85 7.18 12.54 16.00
C ILE A 85 8.50 12.61 16.76
N LYS A 86 9.41 11.65 16.56
CA LYS A 86 10.66 11.53 17.32
C LYS A 86 11.86 12.20 16.63
N LEU A 87 11.61 13.35 16.00
CA LEU A 87 12.66 14.09 15.29
C LEU A 87 13.73 14.68 16.23
N TYR A 88 15.03 14.50 15.92
CA TYR A 88 16.20 15.08 16.58
C TYR A 88 16.28 16.59 16.39
N LEU A 89 15.99 17.08 15.19
CA LEU A 89 16.21 18.50 14.84
C LEU A 89 15.01 19.39 15.19
N VAL A 90 13.83 18.83 15.43
CA VAL A 90 12.61 19.61 15.66
C VAL A 90 11.85 19.04 16.85
N HIS A 91 11.95 19.73 17.98
CA HIS A 91 11.28 19.33 19.22
C HIS A 91 9.91 19.98 19.42
N LYS A 92 9.69 21.18 18.84
CA LYS A 92 8.42 21.89 18.98
C LYS A 92 7.30 21.17 18.24
N TRP A 93 6.19 20.89 18.91
CA TRP A 93 5.13 20.03 18.39
C TRP A 93 4.46 20.58 17.11
N TYR A 94 4.21 21.89 17.06
CA TYR A 94 3.53 22.55 15.93
C TYR A 94 4.39 22.68 14.67
N LEU A 95 5.71 22.49 14.80
CA LEU A 95 6.63 22.43 13.64
C LEU A 95 6.73 21.02 13.07
N LYS A 96 6.19 20.00 13.75
CA LYS A 96 6.16 18.62 13.26
C LYS A 96 5.01 18.49 12.26
N THR A 97 5.30 18.70 10.99
CA THR A 97 4.27 18.70 9.93
C THR A 97 3.93 17.30 9.41
N THR A 98 4.76 16.28 9.69
CA THR A 98 4.60 14.92 9.16
C THR A 98 3.22 14.32 9.47
N TRP A 99 2.72 14.50 10.69
CA TRP A 99 1.40 13.98 11.06
C TRP A 99 0.26 14.71 10.35
N MET A 100 0.41 16.01 10.08
CA MET A 100 -0.60 16.82 9.39
C MET A 100 -0.73 16.37 7.93
N TYR A 101 0.40 16.29 7.23
CA TYR A 101 0.45 15.85 5.84
C TYR A 101 0.07 14.37 5.66
N LEU A 102 0.23 13.55 6.70
CA LEU A 102 -0.16 12.15 6.65
C LEU A 102 -1.64 11.91 6.98
N SER A 103 -2.14 12.53 8.05
CA SER A 103 -3.49 12.27 8.57
C SER A 103 -4.59 12.73 7.62
N VAL A 104 -4.48 13.93 7.03
CA VAL A 104 -5.53 14.48 6.17
C VAL A 104 -5.79 13.60 4.93
N PRO A 105 -4.79 13.19 4.13
CA PRO A 105 -5.02 12.31 2.99
C PRO A 105 -5.49 10.92 3.39
N VAL A 106 -4.97 10.36 4.49
CA VAL A 106 -5.37 9.03 4.98
C VAL A 106 -6.83 9.02 5.40
N LEU A 107 -7.29 10.05 6.13
CA LEU A 107 -8.68 10.20 6.51
C LEU A 107 -9.60 10.37 5.31
N LEU A 108 -9.18 11.19 4.31
CA LEU A 108 -9.95 11.38 3.09
C LEU A 108 -10.07 10.07 2.30
N TYR A 109 -8.98 9.33 2.12
CA TYR A 109 -8.97 8.03 1.45
C TYR A 109 -9.83 7.00 2.18
N ALA A 110 -9.68 6.88 3.51
CA ALA A 110 -10.47 5.97 4.32
C ALA A 110 -11.97 6.32 4.26
N GLY A 111 -12.30 7.61 4.29
CA GLY A 111 -13.66 8.11 4.12
C GLY A 111 -14.27 7.74 2.77
N GLU A 112 -13.55 7.99 1.66
CA GLU A 112 -13.98 7.61 0.31
C GLU A 112 -14.21 6.10 0.21
N ARG A 113 -13.27 5.29 0.70
CA ARG A 113 -13.38 3.83 0.65
C ARG A 113 -14.53 3.30 1.49
N THR A 114 -14.76 3.87 2.67
CA THR A 114 -15.86 3.51 3.56
C THR A 114 -17.21 3.87 2.93
N LEU A 115 -17.34 5.07 2.38
CA LEU A 115 -18.55 5.49 1.65
C LEU A 115 -18.81 4.61 0.43
N ARG A 116 -17.77 4.28 -0.33
CA ARG A 116 -17.88 3.36 -1.46
C ARG A 116 -18.38 2.00 -0.98
N PHE A 117 -17.78 1.43 0.07
CA PHE A 117 -18.18 0.14 0.62
C PHE A 117 -19.66 0.13 1.05
N PHE A 118 -20.12 1.13 1.81
CA PHE A 118 -21.51 1.21 2.24
C PHE A 118 -22.51 1.41 1.10
N ARG A 119 -22.10 2.05 0.00
CA ARG A 119 -22.95 2.24 -1.18
C ARG A 119 -22.91 1.06 -2.15
N SER A 120 -21.90 0.20 -2.06
CA SER A 120 -21.68 -0.89 -3.02
C SER A 120 -22.48 -2.12 -2.62
N GLY A 121 -23.30 -2.63 -3.54
CA GLY A 121 -23.87 -3.98 -3.42
C GLY A 121 -22.90 -5.01 -3.96
N LEU A 122 -22.51 -5.99 -3.13
CA LEU A 122 -21.70 -7.14 -3.54
C LEU A 122 -22.64 -8.26 -4.02
N TYR A 123 -22.62 -8.53 -5.32
CA TYR A 123 -23.45 -9.56 -5.92
C TYR A 123 -22.58 -10.64 -6.56
N SER A 124 -22.84 -11.89 -6.21
CA SER A 124 -22.29 -13.04 -6.93
C SER A 124 -23.07 -13.23 -8.23
N VAL A 125 -22.36 -13.31 -9.35
CA VAL A 125 -22.94 -13.50 -10.69
C VAL A 125 -22.39 -14.76 -11.32
N ARG A 126 -23.24 -15.46 -12.10
CA ARG A 126 -22.82 -16.62 -12.88
C ARG A 126 -22.42 -16.17 -14.27
N LEU A 127 -21.29 -16.68 -14.77
CA LEU A 127 -20.88 -16.50 -16.16
C LEU A 127 -21.77 -17.35 -17.06
N LEU A 128 -22.42 -16.71 -18.03
CA LEU A 128 -23.30 -17.36 -19.01
C LEU A 128 -22.55 -17.70 -20.30
N LYS A 129 -21.73 -16.77 -20.79
CA LYS A 129 -20.93 -16.95 -22.00
C LYS A 129 -19.63 -16.18 -21.91
N VAL A 130 -18.58 -16.78 -22.45
CA VAL A 130 -17.26 -16.17 -22.59
C VAL A 130 -16.84 -16.28 -24.05
N ALA A 131 -16.45 -15.17 -24.66
CA ALA A 131 -15.95 -15.15 -26.02
C ALA A 131 -14.72 -14.25 -26.14
N ILE A 132 -13.72 -14.71 -26.88
CA ILE A 132 -12.49 -13.99 -27.18
C ILE A 132 -12.58 -13.53 -28.63
N TYR A 133 -12.44 -12.23 -28.85
CA TYR A 133 -12.47 -11.63 -30.18
C TYR A 133 -11.07 -11.28 -30.68
N PRO A 134 -10.86 -11.21 -32.02
CA PRO A 134 -9.63 -10.69 -32.60
C PRO A 134 -9.31 -9.30 -32.04
N GLY A 135 -8.05 -9.08 -31.65
CA GLY A 135 -7.63 -7.85 -30.98
C GLY A 135 -7.52 -7.93 -29.45
N ASN A 136 -7.42 -9.14 -28.87
CA ASN A 136 -7.28 -9.38 -27.42
C ASN A 136 -8.44 -8.82 -26.58
N VAL A 137 -9.66 -8.86 -27.13
CA VAL A 137 -10.87 -8.42 -26.43
C VAL A 137 -11.59 -9.64 -25.85
N LEU A 138 -11.78 -9.63 -24.53
CA LEU A 138 -12.55 -10.64 -23.80
C LEU A 138 -13.95 -10.10 -23.54
N THR A 139 -14.97 -10.82 -23.97
CA THR A 139 -16.36 -10.52 -23.61
C THR A 139 -16.89 -11.54 -22.61
N LEU A 140 -17.45 -11.02 -21.53
CA LEU A 140 -18.04 -11.78 -20.45
C LEU A 140 -19.53 -11.45 -20.38
N GLN A 141 -20.38 -12.43 -20.68
CA GLN A 141 -21.81 -12.33 -20.44
C GLN A 141 -22.11 -12.92 -19.08
N MET A 142 -22.69 -12.12 -18.19
CA MET A 142 -22.96 -12.48 -16.80
C MET A 142 -24.47 -12.41 -16.53
N SER A 143 -24.95 -13.23 -15.60
CA SER A 143 -26.32 -13.16 -15.11
C SER A 143 -26.58 -11.83 -14.40
N LYS A 144 -27.66 -11.13 -14.74
CA LYS A 144 -28.05 -9.89 -14.06
C LYS A 144 -28.68 -10.20 -12.69
N PRO A 145 -28.15 -9.66 -11.57
CA PRO A 145 -28.80 -9.80 -10.27
C PRO A 145 -30.18 -9.10 -10.27
N PRO A 146 -31.21 -9.65 -9.59
CA PRO A 146 -32.57 -9.09 -9.64
C PRO A 146 -32.66 -7.62 -9.20
N GLN A 147 -31.85 -7.22 -8.23
CA GLN A 147 -31.80 -5.87 -7.65
C GLN A 147 -30.86 -4.92 -8.41
N PHE A 148 -30.15 -5.40 -9.44
CA PHE A 148 -29.16 -4.61 -10.15
C PHE A 148 -29.83 -3.69 -11.18
N ARG A 149 -29.85 -2.38 -10.89
CA ARG A 149 -30.32 -1.33 -11.78
C ARG A 149 -29.12 -0.53 -12.28
N TYR A 150 -29.03 -0.34 -13.60
CA TYR A 150 -27.95 0.45 -14.22
C TYR A 150 -28.51 1.31 -15.35
N LYS A 151 -27.77 2.36 -15.70
CA LYS A 151 -28.00 3.25 -16.84
C LYS A 151 -26.87 3.10 -17.85
N SER A 152 -27.14 3.43 -19.11
CA SER A 152 -26.12 3.44 -20.17
C SER A 152 -24.94 4.34 -19.79
N GLY A 153 -23.72 3.85 -20.00
CA GLY A 153 -22.48 4.57 -19.66
C GLY A 153 -21.94 4.33 -18.25
N GLN A 154 -22.66 3.59 -17.39
CA GLN A 154 -22.13 3.18 -16.08
C GLN A 154 -21.18 1.98 -16.20
N TYR A 155 -20.19 1.93 -15.33
CA TYR A 155 -19.27 0.79 -15.19
C TYR A 155 -19.49 0.08 -13.84
N MET A 156 -19.01 -1.16 -13.77
CA MET A 156 -19.01 -1.96 -12.55
C MET A 156 -17.60 -2.47 -12.28
N PHE A 157 -17.29 -2.73 -11.02
CA PHE A 157 -16.09 -3.44 -10.63
C PHE A 157 -16.35 -4.95 -10.63
N VAL A 158 -15.41 -5.72 -11.17
CA VAL A 158 -15.46 -7.17 -11.25
C VAL A 158 -14.30 -7.77 -10.46
N GLN A 159 -14.60 -8.78 -9.66
CA GLN A 159 -13.61 -9.59 -8.97
C GLN A 159 -13.62 -11.01 -9.53
N CYS A 160 -12.44 -11.55 -9.84
CA CYS A 160 -12.26 -12.93 -10.29
C CYS A 160 -11.42 -13.70 -9.26
N PRO A 161 -12.04 -14.48 -8.37
CA PRO A 161 -11.33 -15.21 -7.32
C PRO A 161 -10.26 -16.18 -7.83
N ALA A 162 -10.41 -16.67 -9.07
CA ALA A 162 -9.43 -17.56 -9.71
C ALA A 162 -8.11 -16.86 -10.05
N VAL A 163 -8.10 -15.54 -10.21
CA VAL A 163 -6.89 -14.73 -10.48
C VAL A 163 -6.39 -14.07 -9.20
N SER A 164 -7.28 -13.35 -8.51
CA SER A 164 -7.00 -12.74 -7.21
C SER A 164 -8.31 -12.52 -6.45
N PRO A 165 -8.46 -13.09 -5.23
CA PRO A 165 -9.67 -12.94 -4.43
C PRO A 165 -9.78 -11.56 -3.75
N PHE A 166 -8.81 -10.67 -3.94
CA PHE A 166 -8.76 -9.36 -3.28
C PHE A 166 -8.78 -8.19 -4.25
N GLU A 167 -8.54 -8.42 -5.54
CA GLU A 167 -8.54 -7.36 -6.55
C GLU A 167 -9.93 -7.15 -7.16
N TRP A 168 -10.25 -5.88 -7.37
CA TRP A 168 -11.46 -5.42 -8.04
C TRP A 168 -11.02 -4.54 -9.21
N HIS A 169 -11.43 -4.90 -10.42
CA HIS A 169 -11.08 -4.22 -11.66
C HIS A 169 -12.31 -3.57 -12.28
#